data_AF-A0A1J6I375-F1
#
_entry.id   AF-A0A1J6I375-F1
#
_cell.length_a   1.000
_cell.length_b   1.000
_cell.length_c   1.000
_cell.angle_alpha   90.00
_cell.angle_beta   90.00
_cell.angle_gamma   90.00
#
_symmetry.space_group_name_H-M   'P 1'
#
loop_
_entity.id
_entity.type
_entity.pdbx_description
1 polymer ?
#
loop_
_entity_poly.entity_id
_entity_poly.type
_entity_poly.pdbx_seq_one_letter_code
_entity_poly.pdbx_strand_id
1 'polypeptide(L)'
;MGSKKRPFSTSSAIAKSNEPMGVAAEKGVSKENGDKEILVEDMETVEKMTVPQLRVKLRSLGIPSRGTKQELVASLKTFLNSKLDDAGNGAVAREDQVSSDKSVGVADNTSKRKARKVSSNQSDVAASEVSSTRQTKKWVKKDNTKDTSVDIIVKQAEITQELSAESNDIKGKKTVRGKRKVSSATASAHIGVSEGVDISVNQDEPWTIFAHKKPKDGWIVYNPKTMRPPPLSKDTKHVKLLSWNVNGLRALLKLKNLLIQQLADREDFDVLCLQETKLQDKDVEAIKESLSGYENSFWTCSVAKLGYSGTAIISRIKPLSVRYGLGIPDHDTEGRLVTVEFDYFYLLCGYVPNSGDGLRRLTYRITEWDPSLGNYMKELEKSKPVVLTGDLNCAHEEIDIYNPAGNKRSAGFTDEERQSFETNFLNKGFVDTFRKQHPGVVGYTYWGYRHGGRKTNKGWRLDYFLVSERIADNVHDSYILPDVDGSDHSPIGLILKL
;
A
#
# COMPACT_ATOMS: atom_id res chain seq x y z
N MET A 1 67.51 -19.81 10.66
CA MET A 1 67.73 -18.43 11.17
C MET A 1 66.49 -17.62 10.82
N GLY A 2 65.83 -16.86 11.70
CA GLY A 2 65.89 -16.80 13.15
C GLY A 2 64.56 -16.25 13.71
N SER A 3 64.12 -16.83 14.83
CA SER A 3 63.45 -16.25 16.01
C SER A 3 62.95 -14.78 15.93
N LYS A 4 61.79 -14.44 16.49
CA LYS A 4 61.44 -14.68 17.92
C LYS A 4 59.97 -15.07 18.18
N LYS A 5 59.80 -15.98 19.15
CA LYS A 5 58.55 -16.28 19.89
C LYS A 5 58.56 -15.57 21.26
N ARG A 6 57.39 -15.59 21.94
CA ARG A 6 57.11 -15.77 23.39
C ARG A 6 56.44 -14.58 24.10
N PRO A 7 55.72 -14.79 25.24
CA PRO A 7 55.22 -16.06 25.81
C PRO A 7 53.73 -16.08 26.22
N PHE A 8 53.22 -17.28 26.51
CA PHE A 8 52.09 -17.53 27.42
C PHE A 8 52.54 -17.48 28.89
N SER A 9 51.61 -17.23 29.82
CA SER A 9 51.68 -17.72 31.21
C SER A 9 50.38 -18.44 31.59
N THR A 10 50.46 -19.31 32.59
CA THR A 10 49.41 -20.28 32.98
C THR A 10 49.36 -20.45 34.50
N SER A 11 48.33 -21.16 34.99
CA SER A 11 48.09 -21.57 36.40
C SER A 11 47.30 -20.54 37.23
N SER A 12 46.38 -20.92 38.13
CA SER A 12 46.06 -22.26 38.67
C SER A 12 44.55 -22.42 38.94
N ALA A 13 44.10 -23.65 39.16
CA ALA A 13 42.73 -23.97 39.58
C ALA A 13 42.67 -24.39 41.05
N ILE A 14 41.60 -24.03 41.75
CA ILE A 14 41.19 -24.66 43.02
C ILE A 14 39.67 -24.90 42.95
N ALA A 15 39.25 -26.12 43.27
CA ALA A 15 37.85 -26.52 43.38
C ALA A 15 37.54 -27.00 44.81
N LYS A 16 36.31 -26.70 45.29
CA LYS A 16 35.55 -27.26 46.44
C LYS A 16 34.40 -26.29 46.76
N SER A 17 33.23 -26.65 47.29
CA SER A 17 32.42 -27.90 47.26
C SER A 17 31.15 -27.67 48.10
N ASN A 18 29.99 -28.09 47.59
CA ASN A 18 28.73 -28.41 48.31
C ASN A 18 27.95 -27.32 49.10
N GLU A 19 26.73 -27.12 48.61
CA GLU A 19 25.40 -26.94 49.26
C GLU A 19 25.24 -27.40 50.75
N PRO A 20 24.23 -26.86 51.51
CA PRO A 20 22.83 -27.28 51.33
C PRO A 20 21.69 -26.24 51.58
N MET A 21 20.46 -26.70 51.30
CA MET A 21 19.14 -26.05 51.40
C MET A 21 18.63 -25.67 52.82
N GLY A 22 17.68 -24.73 52.83
CA GLY A 22 16.59 -24.54 53.83
C GLY A 22 15.70 -23.37 53.36
N VAL A 23 14.47 -23.51 52.86
CA VAL A 23 13.20 -24.10 53.37
C VAL A 23 12.47 -23.26 54.43
N ALA A 24 11.55 -22.41 53.95
CA ALA A 24 10.29 -21.93 54.56
C ALA A 24 9.54 -21.17 53.44
N ALA A 25 8.31 -21.45 52.98
CA ALA A 25 7.03 -21.70 53.66
C ALA A 25 6.64 -20.53 54.59
N GLU A 26 5.48 -19.86 54.48
CA GLU A 26 4.35 -19.93 53.54
C GLU A 26 3.46 -18.68 53.79
N LYS A 27 2.75 -18.17 52.77
CA LYS A 27 1.43 -17.49 52.82
C LYS A 27 1.19 -16.64 51.57
N GLY A 28 0.15 -16.95 50.81
CA GLY A 28 -0.39 -16.00 49.82
C GLY A 28 -1.42 -15.07 50.46
N VAL A 29 -1.76 -13.96 49.77
CA VAL A 29 -3.07 -13.29 49.81
C VAL A 29 -3.14 -12.20 48.72
N SER A 30 -4.29 -12.16 48.04
CA SER A 30 -4.91 -11.08 47.21
C SER A 30 -4.11 -10.22 46.21
N LYS A 31 -4.71 -10.08 45.01
CA LYS A 31 -4.60 -8.91 44.12
C LYS A 31 -5.02 -7.61 44.83
N GLU A 32 -4.78 -6.47 44.15
CA GLU A 32 -5.07 -5.07 44.54
C GLU A 32 -3.94 -4.35 45.31
N ASN A 33 -3.05 -3.69 44.57
CA ASN A 33 -2.25 -2.52 44.99
C ASN A 33 -1.46 -1.94 43.78
N GLY A 34 -2.16 -1.51 42.74
CA GLY A 34 -1.55 -0.86 41.56
C GLY A 34 -1.60 0.68 41.56
N ASP A 35 -2.57 1.26 42.26
CA ASP A 35 -3.01 2.65 42.01
C ASP A 35 -2.50 3.67 43.04
N LYS A 36 -1.34 3.43 43.67
CA LYS A 36 -0.79 4.31 44.74
C LYS A 36 0.66 4.77 44.61
N GLU A 37 1.38 4.40 43.54
CA GLU A 37 2.74 4.91 43.28
C GLU A 37 2.80 6.05 42.24
N ILE A 38 1.67 6.43 41.64
CA ILE A 38 1.56 7.63 40.81
C ILE A 38 0.87 8.72 41.64
N LEU A 39 1.64 9.55 42.36
CA LEU A 39 1.31 10.92 42.81
C LEU A 39 2.31 11.41 43.87
N VAL A 40 3.50 11.88 43.44
CA VAL A 40 4.02 13.25 43.68
C VAL A 40 5.18 13.40 42.70
N GLU A 41 4.92 13.93 41.51
CA GLU A 41 5.99 14.41 40.64
C GLU A 41 6.20 15.89 40.89
N ASP A 42 7.41 16.24 41.35
CA ASP A 42 7.82 17.61 41.52
C ASP A 42 7.70 18.37 40.20
N MET A 43 7.06 19.54 40.24
CA MET A 43 6.75 20.41 39.11
C MET A 43 8.01 20.86 38.35
N GLU A 44 9.18 20.90 39.02
CA GLU A 44 10.47 21.11 38.35
C GLU A 44 10.84 19.96 37.40
N THR A 45 10.47 18.73 37.73
CA THR A 45 10.79 17.53 36.94
C THR A 45 10.08 17.56 35.59
N VAL A 46 8.82 18.02 35.59
CA VAL A 46 7.97 18.16 34.39
C VAL A 46 8.59 19.14 33.37
N GLU A 47 9.17 20.25 33.83
CA GLU A 47 9.82 21.21 32.94
C GLU A 47 11.11 20.67 32.31
N LYS A 48 11.83 19.81 33.03
CA LYS A 48 13.07 19.17 32.57
C LYS A 48 12.83 18.05 31.54
N MET A 49 11.60 17.54 31.41
CA MET A 49 11.25 16.49 30.43
C MET A 49 11.47 16.93 28.97
N THR A 50 11.80 15.97 28.10
CA THR A 50 11.84 16.16 26.64
C THR A 50 10.45 16.03 26.02
N VAL A 51 10.24 16.59 24.82
CA VAL A 51 8.95 16.51 24.10
C VAL A 51 8.47 15.06 23.90
N PRO A 52 9.31 14.07 23.51
CA PRO A 52 8.88 12.68 23.43
C PRO A 52 8.38 12.11 24.78
N GLN A 53 9.09 12.39 25.88
CA GLN A 53 8.70 11.92 27.21
C GLN A 53 7.36 12.53 27.66
N LEU A 54 7.17 13.85 27.47
CA LEU A 54 5.91 14.54 27.75
C LEU A 54 4.75 13.92 26.95
N ARG A 55 4.95 13.63 25.65
CA ARG A 55 3.91 13.04 24.79
C ARG A 55 3.55 11.61 25.19
N VAL A 56 4.53 10.78 25.55
CA VAL A 56 4.27 9.43 26.09
C VAL A 56 3.42 9.53 27.36
N LYS A 57 3.78 10.44 28.26
CA LYS A 57 3.12 10.59 29.56
C LYS A 57 1.70 11.14 29.50
N LEU A 58 1.49 12.16 28.66
CA LEU A 58 0.15 12.68 28.39
C LEU A 58 -0.76 11.60 27.79
N ARG A 59 -0.24 10.77 26.86
CA ARG A 59 -1.00 9.63 26.31
C ARG A 59 -1.35 8.56 27.35
N SER A 60 -0.44 8.19 28.25
CA SER A 60 -0.76 7.25 29.34
C SER A 60 -1.82 7.78 30.32
N LEU A 61 -2.00 9.09 30.39
CA LEU A 61 -3.03 9.76 31.19
C LEU A 61 -4.31 10.10 30.41
N GLY A 62 -4.40 9.72 29.13
CA GLY A 62 -5.55 10.03 28.26
C GLY A 62 -5.65 11.50 27.81
N ILE A 63 -4.60 12.30 28.02
CA ILE A 63 -4.58 13.74 27.76
C ILE A 63 -4.06 14.01 26.33
N PRO A 64 -4.62 14.98 25.59
CA PRO A 64 -4.08 15.41 24.30
C PRO A 64 -2.58 15.72 24.35
N SER A 65 -1.80 15.09 23.46
CA SER A 65 -0.33 15.17 23.42
C SER A 65 0.19 15.98 22.21
N ARG A 66 -0.60 16.95 21.74
CA ARG A 66 -0.29 17.85 20.62
C ARG A 66 0.15 19.22 21.12
N GLY A 67 0.92 19.94 20.30
CA GLY A 67 1.47 21.26 20.63
C GLY A 67 2.99 21.29 20.83
N THR A 68 3.45 22.49 21.18
CA THR A 68 4.81 22.89 21.59
C THR A 68 5.19 22.29 22.95
N LYS A 69 6.49 22.34 23.33
CA LYS A 69 6.91 21.88 24.66
C LYS A 69 6.17 22.60 25.80
N GLN A 70 5.92 23.90 25.66
CA GLN A 70 5.25 24.71 26.68
C GLN A 70 3.79 24.28 26.88
N GLU A 71 3.06 24.03 25.79
CA GLU A 71 1.67 23.55 25.86
C GLU A 71 1.59 22.15 26.49
N LEU A 72 2.50 21.23 26.13
CA LEU A 72 2.55 19.88 26.71
C LEU A 72 2.88 19.90 28.21
N VAL A 73 3.81 20.78 28.63
CA VAL A 73 4.12 21.00 30.06
C VAL A 73 2.90 21.57 30.78
N ALA A 74 2.23 22.58 30.19
CA ALA A 74 1.04 23.18 30.78
C ALA A 74 -0.09 22.15 30.97
N SER A 75 -0.42 21.36 29.95
CA SER A 75 -1.44 20.31 30.04
C SER A 75 -1.14 19.27 31.14
N LEU A 76 0.13 18.86 31.28
CA LEU A 76 0.53 17.90 32.31
C LEU A 76 0.46 18.51 33.73
N LYS A 77 0.89 19.77 33.90
CA LYS A 77 0.79 20.50 35.18
C LYS A 77 -0.66 20.74 35.59
N THR A 78 -1.54 21.14 34.67
CA THR A 78 -2.98 21.34 34.95
C THR A 78 -3.62 20.04 35.45
N PHE A 79 -3.31 18.90 34.84
CA PHE A 79 -3.83 17.61 35.28
C PHE A 79 -3.32 17.22 36.68
N LEU A 80 -2.01 17.36 36.94
CA LEU A 80 -1.43 17.06 38.25
C LEU A 80 -2.03 17.94 39.36
N ASN A 81 -2.25 19.23 39.11
CA ASN A 81 -2.93 20.12 40.06
C ASN A 81 -4.37 19.67 40.32
N SER A 82 -5.15 19.35 39.27
CA SER A 82 -6.54 18.88 39.45
C SER A 82 -6.66 17.60 40.29
N LYS A 83 -5.61 16.78 40.34
CA LYS A 83 -5.55 15.57 41.17
C LYS A 83 -5.09 15.82 42.60
N LEU A 84 -4.43 16.95 42.88
CA LEU A 84 -4.15 17.39 44.25
C LEU A 84 -5.39 17.99 44.91
N ASP A 85 -6.23 18.70 44.15
CA ASP A 85 -7.49 19.28 44.65
C ASP A 85 -8.54 18.18 44.98
N ASP A 86 -8.69 17.16 44.12
CA ASP A 86 -9.54 15.97 44.37
C ASP A 86 -9.15 15.21 45.67
N ALA A 87 -7.86 15.24 46.05
CA ALA A 87 -7.36 14.58 47.25
C ALA A 87 -7.62 15.38 48.55
N GLY A 88 -8.02 16.66 48.45
CA GLY A 88 -8.19 17.55 49.59
C GLY A 88 -9.60 17.59 50.19
N ASN A 89 -10.63 17.09 49.48
CA ASN A 89 -12.03 17.36 49.83
C ASN A 89 -12.89 16.07 49.89
N GLY A 90 -12.74 15.31 50.97
CA GLY A 90 -13.44 14.03 51.16
C GLY A 90 -13.83 13.73 52.61
N ALA A 91 -14.94 14.33 53.09
CA ALA A 91 -15.53 13.97 54.39
C ALA A 91 -17.05 14.26 54.45
N VAL A 92 -17.84 13.26 54.90
CA VAL A 92 -19.26 13.34 55.34
C VAL A 92 -20.30 13.57 54.20
N ALA A 93 -21.43 12.84 54.05
CA ALA A 93 -21.93 11.55 54.58
C ALA A 93 -23.01 10.95 53.63
N ARG A 94 -23.64 9.82 54.04
CA ARG A 94 -24.66 9.04 53.31
C ARG A 94 -26.12 9.46 53.66
N GLU A 95 -27.09 8.70 53.11
CA GLU A 95 -28.55 8.63 53.46
C GLU A 95 -29.44 9.72 52.78
N ASP A 96 -30.69 9.47 52.35
CA ASP A 96 -31.40 8.20 52.06
C ASP A 96 -32.60 8.38 51.08
N GLN A 97 -33.17 7.26 50.63
CA GLN A 97 -34.55 6.95 50.15
C GLN A 97 -35.63 8.03 49.78
N VAL A 98 -36.43 7.64 48.75
CA VAL A 98 -37.90 7.87 48.55
C VAL A 98 -38.45 9.07 47.73
N SER A 99 -39.54 8.73 47.01
CA SER A 99 -40.35 9.52 46.07
C SER A 99 -41.41 10.43 46.71
N SER A 100 -41.88 11.48 46.01
CA SER A 100 -43.28 11.55 45.49
C SER A 100 -43.70 12.91 44.91
N ASP A 101 -44.68 12.85 44.01
CA ASP A 101 -45.49 13.91 43.39
C ASP A 101 -46.05 15.02 44.33
N LYS A 102 -46.17 16.26 43.78
CA LYS A 102 -47.42 17.03 43.45
C LYS A 102 -47.48 18.52 43.86
N SER A 103 -47.80 19.39 42.88
CA SER A 103 -48.58 20.68 42.94
C SER A 103 -48.16 21.79 43.96
N VAL A 104 -48.09 23.11 43.70
CA VAL A 104 -48.96 24.16 43.07
C VAL A 104 -48.07 25.41 42.80
N GLY A 105 -48.31 26.42 41.95
CA GLY A 105 -49.34 26.73 40.93
C GLY A 105 -49.89 28.18 40.98
N VAL A 106 -49.98 28.88 39.83
CA VAL A 106 -50.68 30.21 39.59
C VAL A 106 -49.95 31.46 40.18
N ALA A 107 -49.82 32.66 39.56
CA ALA A 107 -50.45 33.31 38.38
C ALA A 107 -49.51 34.30 37.62
N ASP A 108 -49.93 34.72 36.40
CA ASP A 108 -49.81 36.04 35.71
C ASP A 108 -48.50 36.90 35.74
N ASN A 109 -48.12 37.67 34.70
CA ASN A 109 -48.96 38.35 33.70
C ASN A 109 -48.21 38.80 32.40
N THR A 110 -48.94 39.02 31.29
CA THR A 110 -48.63 39.88 30.10
C THR A 110 -47.32 39.68 29.28
N SER A 111 -47.25 39.64 27.93
CA SER A 111 -48.01 40.36 26.90
C SER A 111 -47.65 39.96 25.43
N LYS A 112 -48.67 39.79 24.57
CA LYS A 112 -48.79 40.24 23.15
C LYS A 112 -47.61 40.07 22.14
N ARG A 113 -47.80 39.25 21.08
CA ARG A 113 -48.32 39.73 19.75
C ARG A 113 -48.65 38.58 18.75
N LYS A 114 -49.35 38.93 17.67
CA LYS A 114 -50.12 38.05 16.76
C LYS A 114 -49.33 37.47 15.57
N ALA A 115 -49.88 36.36 15.06
CA ALA A 115 -49.83 35.79 13.70
C ALA A 115 -49.85 36.85 12.54
N ARG A 116 -49.56 36.53 11.26
CA ARG A 116 -50.25 35.50 10.45
C ARG A 116 -49.68 35.32 9.02
N LYS A 117 -49.60 34.07 8.56
CA LYS A 117 -49.73 33.48 7.20
C LYS A 117 -50.11 34.41 6.02
N VAL A 118 -49.36 34.36 4.89
CA VAL A 118 -49.78 34.82 3.53
C VAL A 118 -49.20 33.88 2.44
N SER A 119 -49.83 33.86 1.26
CA SER A 119 -49.59 33.00 0.08
C SER A 119 -49.39 33.81 -1.22
N SER A 120 -48.75 33.20 -2.23
CA SER A 120 -48.97 33.35 -3.69
C SER A 120 -49.48 34.69 -4.29
N ASN A 121 -48.70 35.36 -5.15
CA ASN A 121 -48.92 35.45 -6.62
C ASN A 121 -47.99 36.47 -7.34
N GLN A 122 -48.00 36.41 -8.68
CA GLN A 122 -47.19 37.16 -9.64
C GLN A 122 -47.59 38.64 -9.79
N SER A 123 -46.63 39.49 -10.22
CA SER A 123 -46.82 40.47 -11.32
C SER A 123 -45.50 41.13 -11.74
N ASP A 124 -45.39 41.50 -13.02
CA ASP A 124 -44.22 42.14 -13.65
C ASP A 124 -44.00 43.63 -13.29
N VAL A 125 -42.83 44.17 -13.70
CA VAL A 125 -42.59 45.44 -14.44
C VAL A 125 -41.20 46.03 -14.12
N ALA A 126 -40.61 46.71 -15.11
CA ALA A 126 -39.19 47.11 -15.18
C ALA A 126 -38.87 48.54 -14.68
N ALA A 127 -37.56 48.82 -14.52
CA ALA A 127 -36.86 50.11 -14.70
C ALA A 127 -37.29 51.33 -13.85
N SER A 128 -36.45 52.30 -13.48
CA SER A 128 -34.99 52.54 -13.54
C SER A 128 -34.66 53.79 -12.71
N GLU A 129 -33.40 54.01 -12.28
CA GLU A 129 -32.66 55.31 -12.11
C GLU A 129 -31.49 55.16 -11.10
N VAL A 130 -30.41 55.96 -11.07
CA VAL A 130 -29.57 56.63 -12.10
C VAL A 130 -28.25 57.12 -11.43
N SER A 131 -27.25 57.52 -12.25
CA SER A 131 -25.99 58.23 -11.91
C SER A 131 -24.75 57.34 -11.62
N SER A 132 -23.51 57.69 -12.02
CA SER A 132 -22.99 58.87 -12.74
C SER A 132 -21.81 58.50 -13.68
N THR A 133 -21.22 59.48 -14.41
CA THR A 133 -20.46 59.30 -15.67
C THR A 133 -18.96 59.73 -15.63
N ARG A 134 -18.22 59.41 -16.73
CA ARG A 134 -16.90 59.95 -17.21
C ARG A 134 -15.64 59.22 -16.66
N GLN A 135 -14.69 58.66 -17.42
CA GLN A 135 -14.03 58.94 -18.74
C GLN A 135 -13.24 60.28 -18.80
N THR A 136 -12.07 60.48 -19.45
CA THR A 136 -11.45 59.89 -20.67
C THR A 136 -9.90 60.07 -20.78
N LYS A 137 -9.22 59.10 -21.44
CA LYS A 137 -8.19 59.20 -22.54
C LYS A 137 -6.90 60.05 -22.44
N LYS A 138 -5.76 59.41 -22.80
CA LYS A 138 -4.79 59.69 -23.92
C LYS A 138 -3.62 58.68 -23.82
N TRP A 139 -2.80 58.31 -24.83
CA TRP A 139 -2.60 58.72 -26.23
C TRP A 139 -2.06 57.51 -27.05
N VAL A 140 -1.93 57.63 -28.37
CA VAL A 140 -1.34 56.59 -29.27
C VAL A 140 -0.02 57.09 -29.85
N LYS A 141 0.99 56.22 -29.97
CA LYS A 141 1.98 56.30 -31.05
C LYS A 141 2.38 54.91 -31.54
N LYS A 142 2.67 54.83 -32.83
CA LYS A 142 2.99 53.65 -33.64
C LYS A 142 4.40 53.87 -34.18
N ASP A 143 5.24 52.85 -34.20
CA ASP A 143 6.32 52.80 -35.19
C ASP A 143 6.76 51.37 -35.53
N ASN A 144 7.60 51.25 -36.55
CA ASN A 144 7.54 50.16 -37.53
C ASN A 144 8.83 49.31 -37.61
N THR A 145 8.73 48.11 -38.22
CA THR A 145 9.84 47.22 -38.67
C THR A 145 10.73 46.57 -37.57
N LYS A 146 11.13 45.30 -37.65
CA LYS A 146 11.56 44.50 -38.81
C LYS A 146 11.22 43.01 -38.69
N ASP A 147 11.16 42.34 -39.84
CA ASP A 147 11.34 40.89 -39.95
C ASP A 147 12.65 40.44 -39.29
N THR A 148 12.59 39.32 -38.58
CA THR A 148 13.74 38.41 -38.46
C THR A 148 13.22 36.98 -38.48
N SER A 149 13.09 36.42 -39.68
CA SER A 149 12.99 34.98 -39.87
C SER A 149 14.22 34.31 -39.29
N VAL A 150 14.04 33.40 -38.33
CA VAL A 150 15.11 32.52 -37.85
C VAL A 150 14.76 31.11 -38.29
N ASP A 151 15.48 30.61 -39.29
CA ASP A 151 15.28 29.28 -39.84
C ASP A 151 15.60 28.19 -38.80
N ILE A 152 14.56 27.53 -38.30
CA ILE A 152 14.73 26.28 -37.56
C ILE A 152 14.87 25.17 -38.60
N ILE A 153 16.12 24.78 -38.87
CA ILE A 153 16.45 23.64 -39.72
C ILE A 153 15.94 22.36 -39.03
N VAL A 154 14.75 21.91 -39.42
CA VAL A 154 14.24 20.59 -39.07
C VAL A 154 15.01 19.56 -39.87
N LYS A 155 15.93 18.85 -39.21
CA LYS A 155 16.49 17.61 -39.78
C LYS A 155 15.43 16.52 -39.74
N GLN A 156 14.66 16.39 -40.82
CA GLN A 156 14.00 15.12 -41.13
C GLN A 156 15.09 14.07 -41.35
N ALA A 157 15.03 12.99 -40.57
CA ALA A 157 15.75 11.76 -40.85
C ALA A 157 14.73 10.77 -41.40
N GLU A 158 14.54 10.78 -42.72
CA GLU A 158 13.78 9.72 -43.41
C GLU A 158 14.63 8.44 -43.41
N ILE A 159 14.09 7.37 -42.82
CA ILE A 159 14.68 6.03 -42.90
C ILE A 159 14.09 5.35 -44.11
N THR A 160 14.76 5.48 -45.25
CA THR A 160 14.46 4.72 -46.45
C THR A 160 15.09 3.32 -46.32
N GLN A 161 14.30 2.30 -46.00
CA GLN A 161 14.75 0.91 -46.12
C GLN A 161 14.69 0.49 -47.60
N GLU A 162 15.84 0.43 -48.27
CA GLU A 162 15.96 -0.24 -49.55
C GLU A 162 15.79 -1.76 -49.38
N LEU A 163 14.84 -2.33 -50.10
CA LEU A 163 14.71 -3.78 -50.29
C LEU A 163 15.60 -4.21 -51.45
N SER A 164 16.80 -4.71 -51.16
CA SER A 164 17.62 -5.40 -52.16
C SER A 164 17.36 -6.91 -52.10
N ALA A 165 16.66 -7.41 -53.12
CA ALA A 165 16.55 -8.83 -53.39
C ALA A 165 17.62 -9.23 -54.42
N GLU A 166 18.61 -10.03 -54.02
CA GLU A 166 19.51 -10.71 -54.95
C GLU A 166 19.40 -12.23 -54.81
N SER A 167 18.75 -12.83 -55.80
CA SER A 167 18.85 -14.24 -56.13
C SER A 167 20.26 -14.58 -56.63
N ASN A 168 20.78 -15.77 -56.31
CA ASN A 168 21.85 -16.37 -57.11
C ASN A 168 21.52 -17.81 -57.49
N ASP A 169 21.52 -18.04 -58.80
CA ASP A 169 21.06 -19.24 -59.48
C ASP A 169 22.12 -20.36 -59.53
N ILE A 170 21.67 -21.59 -59.74
CA ILE A 170 22.53 -22.77 -59.87
C ILE A 170 23.01 -22.96 -61.32
N LYS A 171 24.32 -23.16 -61.55
CA LYS A 171 24.89 -23.90 -62.71
C LYS A 171 26.38 -24.21 -62.51
N GLY A 172 26.86 -25.43 -62.87
CA GLY A 172 28.32 -25.57 -63.11
C GLY A 172 29.10 -26.88 -62.95
N LYS A 173 28.50 -28.08 -62.89
CA LYS A 173 29.04 -29.35 -63.47
C LYS A 173 30.58 -29.62 -63.44
N LYS A 174 31.06 -30.56 -62.59
CA LYS A 174 31.83 -31.78 -63.01
C LYS A 174 32.30 -32.72 -61.87
N THR A 175 31.84 -33.98 -61.98
CA THR A 175 32.45 -35.29 -61.62
C THR A 175 33.87 -35.37 -61.01
N VAL A 176 34.06 -36.27 -60.03
CA VAL A 176 34.78 -37.58 -60.16
C VAL A 176 34.83 -38.38 -58.83
N ARG A 177 34.67 -39.72 -58.90
CA ARG A 177 35.00 -40.83 -57.94
C ARG A 177 35.00 -40.56 -56.40
N GLY A 178 34.36 -41.35 -55.51
CA GLY A 178 33.54 -42.56 -55.64
C GLY A 178 34.05 -43.78 -54.84
N LYS A 179 33.19 -44.42 -54.03
CA LYS A 179 33.14 -45.88 -53.74
C LYS A 179 31.94 -46.24 -52.85
N ARG A 180 31.31 -47.39 -53.11
CA ARG A 180 30.13 -47.95 -52.39
C ARG A 180 30.52 -48.91 -51.26
N LYS A 181 29.69 -48.99 -50.22
CA LYS A 181 29.18 -50.18 -49.50
C LYS A 181 28.00 -49.68 -48.63
N VAL A 182 26.73 -50.14 -48.71
CA VAL A 182 26.15 -51.51 -48.66
C VAL A 182 26.55 -52.20 -47.36
N SER A 183 25.69 -52.61 -46.42
CA SER A 183 24.21 -52.65 -46.23
C SER A 183 23.96 -52.57 -44.70
N SER A 184 22.79 -52.68 -44.04
CA SER A 184 21.52 -53.41 -44.26
C SER A 184 20.49 -52.94 -43.23
N ALA A 185 19.19 -53.11 -43.49
CA ALA A 185 18.13 -52.83 -42.52
C ALA A 185 17.52 -54.12 -41.94
N THR A 186 17.40 -54.24 -40.60
CA THR A 186 16.40 -55.15 -39.98
C THR A 186 16.06 -54.78 -38.52
N ALA A 187 14.75 -54.79 -38.25
CA ALA A 187 14.05 -55.20 -37.01
C ALA A 187 14.34 -54.56 -35.62
N SER A 188 13.25 -54.08 -35.05
CA SER A 188 12.99 -53.60 -33.68
C SER A 188 13.29 -54.58 -32.53
N ALA A 189 13.61 -54.05 -31.34
CA ALA A 189 12.84 -54.29 -30.10
C ALA A 189 13.27 -53.41 -28.89
N HIS A 190 12.28 -52.70 -28.32
CA HIS A 190 12.10 -52.25 -26.93
C HIS A 190 13.14 -51.46 -26.10
N ILE A 191 12.68 -50.25 -25.74
CA ILE A 191 12.74 -49.58 -24.42
C ILE A 191 14.12 -49.12 -23.90
N GLY A 192 14.37 -47.82 -24.07
CA GLY A 192 15.24 -47.00 -23.22
C GLY A 192 14.58 -45.64 -22.99
N VAL A 193 14.31 -45.28 -21.73
CA VAL A 193 13.69 -44.00 -21.37
C VAL A 193 14.75 -42.90 -21.34
N SER A 194 14.62 -41.89 -22.21
CA SER A 194 15.24 -40.56 -22.01
C SER A 194 14.66 -39.52 -22.97
N GLU A 195 13.46 -39.01 -22.71
CA GLU A 195 13.08 -37.69 -23.23
C GLU A 195 13.63 -36.62 -22.28
N GLY A 196 14.88 -36.22 -22.56
CA GLY A 196 15.37 -34.95 -22.05
C GLY A 196 14.62 -33.84 -22.79
N VAL A 197 13.63 -33.24 -22.13
CA VAL A 197 12.97 -32.03 -22.64
C VAL A 197 14.03 -30.95 -22.75
N ASP A 198 14.31 -30.52 -23.98
CA ASP A 198 15.21 -29.42 -24.28
C ASP A 198 14.54 -28.11 -23.82
N ILE A 199 14.82 -27.73 -22.56
CA ILE A 199 14.39 -26.45 -22.00
C ILE A 199 15.27 -25.37 -22.62
N SER A 200 14.89 -24.94 -23.82
CA SER A 200 15.39 -23.69 -24.40
C SER A 200 15.05 -22.56 -23.41
N VAL A 201 16.09 -22.03 -22.76
CA VAL A 201 15.92 -20.97 -21.75
C VAL A 201 15.44 -19.71 -22.47
N ASN A 202 14.13 -19.48 -22.41
CA ASN A 202 13.51 -18.34 -23.06
C ASN A 202 13.91 -17.05 -22.32
N GLN A 203 14.93 -16.36 -22.82
CA GLN A 203 15.46 -15.13 -22.19
C GLN A 203 14.44 -13.99 -22.19
N ASP A 204 13.40 -14.07 -23.03
CA ASP A 204 12.32 -13.09 -23.13
C ASP A 204 11.31 -13.20 -21.97
N GLU A 205 11.33 -14.27 -21.18
CA GLU A 205 10.41 -14.49 -20.06
C GLU A 205 11.12 -14.78 -18.72
N PRO A 206 11.94 -13.84 -18.17
CA PRO A 206 12.77 -14.07 -16.99
C PRO A 206 11.99 -14.57 -15.77
N TRP A 207 10.72 -14.18 -15.62
CA TRP A 207 9.87 -14.61 -14.51
C TRP A 207 9.62 -16.11 -14.47
N THR A 208 9.84 -16.85 -15.57
CA THR A 208 9.76 -18.32 -15.61
C THR A 208 11.01 -19.02 -15.07
N ILE A 209 12.12 -18.29 -14.90
CA ILE A 209 13.40 -18.84 -14.45
C ILE A 209 13.42 -18.95 -12.92
N PHE A 210 13.78 -20.13 -12.40
CA PHE A 210 13.81 -20.39 -10.96
C PHE A 210 15.06 -19.77 -10.30
N ALA A 211 14.97 -18.48 -9.97
CA ALA A 211 16.09 -17.75 -9.38
C ALA A 211 16.24 -17.90 -7.86
N HIS A 212 15.21 -18.37 -7.13
CA HIS A 212 15.15 -18.37 -5.66
C HIS A 212 16.37 -19.04 -5.00
N LYS A 213 16.90 -18.44 -3.93
CA LYS A 213 17.99 -19.02 -3.14
C LYS A 213 17.50 -19.96 -2.06
N LYS A 214 17.86 -21.25 -2.20
CA LYS A 214 17.47 -22.36 -1.31
C LYS A 214 15.94 -22.57 -1.33
N PRO A 215 15.34 -22.87 -2.51
CA PRO A 215 13.94 -23.24 -2.57
C PRO A 215 13.68 -24.52 -1.77
N LYS A 216 12.44 -24.69 -1.31
CA LYS A 216 11.99 -25.92 -0.65
C LYS A 216 11.42 -26.88 -1.70
N ASP A 217 11.39 -28.17 -1.36
CA ASP A 217 10.86 -29.20 -2.26
C ASP A 217 9.40 -28.92 -2.63
N GLY A 218 9.03 -29.22 -3.88
CA GLY A 218 7.70 -28.95 -4.43
C GLY A 218 7.44 -27.48 -4.81
N TRP A 219 8.38 -26.55 -4.58
CA TRP A 219 8.24 -25.19 -5.08
C TRP A 219 8.45 -25.13 -6.60
N ILE A 220 7.61 -24.34 -7.28
CA ILE A 220 7.68 -24.09 -8.73
C ILE A 220 7.57 -22.60 -9.02
N VAL A 221 7.99 -22.17 -10.22
CA VAL A 221 7.98 -20.76 -10.60
C VAL A 221 6.64 -20.38 -11.25
N TYR A 222 6.14 -19.19 -10.93
CA TYR A 222 4.91 -18.68 -11.52
C TYR A 222 5.02 -18.48 -13.04
N ASN A 223 4.06 -19.01 -13.79
CA ASN A 223 3.94 -18.78 -15.23
C ASN A 223 2.48 -18.39 -15.57
N PRO A 224 2.21 -17.12 -15.95
CA PRO A 224 0.86 -16.66 -16.24
C PRO A 224 0.22 -17.32 -17.48
N LYS A 225 1.01 -17.96 -18.36
CA LYS A 225 0.50 -18.68 -19.54
C LYS A 225 -0.09 -20.05 -19.21
N THR A 226 0.32 -20.67 -18.09
CA THR A 226 -0.06 -22.05 -17.75
C THR A 226 -0.77 -22.17 -16.40
N MET A 227 -0.69 -21.16 -15.54
CA MET A 227 -1.27 -21.18 -14.18
C MET A 227 -2.58 -20.39 -14.05
N ARG A 228 -3.05 -19.73 -15.12
CA ARG A 228 -4.35 -19.04 -15.12
C ARG A 228 -5.47 -20.00 -15.53
N PRO A 229 -6.64 -19.95 -14.87
CA PRO A 229 -7.81 -20.71 -15.28
C PRO A 229 -8.35 -20.21 -16.64
N PRO A 230 -9.17 -21.01 -17.34
CA PRO A 230 -9.87 -20.52 -18.52
C PRO A 230 -10.77 -19.30 -18.18
N PRO A 231 -11.04 -18.41 -19.15
CA PRO A 231 -11.98 -17.30 -18.96
C PRO A 231 -13.35 -17.78 -18.49
N LEU A 232 -14.04 -16.93 -17.72
CA LEU A 232 -15.42 -17.17 -17.32
C LEU A 232 -16.37 -17.18 -18.53
N SER A 233 -17.49 -17.88 -18.37
CA SER A 233 -18.58 -17.83 -19.35
C SER A 233 -19.20 -16.42 -19.38
N LYS A 234 -19.72 -16.00 -20.55
CA LYS A 234 -20.23 -14.63 -20.76
C LYS A 234 -21.43 -14.25 -19.89
N ASP A 235 -22.13 -15.25 -19.36
CA ASP A 235 -23.27 -15.14 -18.45
C ASP A 235 -22.86 -15.11 -16.96
N THR A 236 -21.63 -15.50 -16.62
CA THR A 236 -21.14 -15.40 -15.23
C THR A 236 -20.89 -13.94 -14.86
N LYS A 237 -21.71 -13.39 -13.97
CA LYS A 237 -21.48 -12.07 -13.38
C LYS A 237 -20.18 -12.07 -12.56
N HIS A 238 -19.28 -11.17 -12.88
CA HIS A 238 -18.00 -11.02 -12.20
C HIS A 238 -17.54 -9.56 -12.22
N VAL A 239 -16.47 -9.27 -11.50
CA VAL A 239 -15.70 -8.03 -11.58
C VAL A 239 -14.22 -8.36 -11.73
N LYS A 240 -13.53 -7.62 -12.59
CA LYS A 240 -12.08 -7.72 -12.82
C LYS A 240 -11.37 -6.50 -12.23
N LEU A 241 -10.60 -6.74 -11.18
CA LEU A 241 -9.83 -5.72 -10.46
C LEU A 241 -8.35 -5.85 -10.82
N LEU A 242 -7.67 -4.75 -11.11
CA LEU A 242 -6.21 -4.67 -11.24
C LEU A 242 -5.63 -3.76 -10.16
N SER A 243 -4.39 -4.01 -9.77
CA SER A 243 -3.61 -3.11 -8.90
C SER A 243 -2.16 -2.99 -9.37
N TRP A 244 -1.59 -1.80 -9.29
CA TRP A 244 -0.21 -1.53 -9.71
C TRP A 244 0.44 -0.36 -8.95
N ASN A 245 1.55 -0.62 -8.25
CA ASN A 245 2.48 0.44 -7.85
C ASN A 245 3.22 0.96 -9.09
N VAL A 246 2.95 2.21 -9.49
CA VAL A 246 3.48 2.81 -10.73
C VAL A 246 4.77 3.61 -10.52
N ASN A 247 5.28 3.69 -9.28
CA ASN A 247 6.52 4.39 -8.92
C ASN A 247 6.63 5.84 -9.49
N GLY A 248 5.49 6.51 -9.68
CA GLY A 248 5.39 7.86 -10.24
C GLY A 248 4.68 7.91 -11.59
N LEU A 249 3.37 8.14 -11.55
CA LEU A 249 2.48 8.09 -12.71
C LEU A 249 2.87 9.04 -13.85
N ARG A 250 3.42 10.23 -13.53
CA ARG A 250 3.93 11.16 -14.56
C ARG A 250 5.11 10.61 -15.36
N ALA A 251 5.95 9.76 -14.78
CA ALA A 251 7.05 9.13 -15.52
C ALA A 251 6.52 8.06 -16.46
N LEU A 252 5.62 7.20 -15.96
CA LEU A 252 4.94 6.16 -16.75
C LEU A 252 4.25 6.74 -17.99
N LEU A 253 3.43 7.77 -17.80
CA LEU A 253 2.70 8.45 -18.89
C LEU A 253 3.64 9.13 -19.90
N LYS A 254 4.66 9.87 -19.43
CA LYS A 254 5.65 10.50 -20.33
C LYS A 254 6.45 9.48 -21.15
N LEU A 255 6.78 8.33 -20.56
CA LEU A 255 7.53 7.29 -21.27
C LEU A 255 6.64 6.61 -22.32
N LYS A 256 5.39 6.27 -21.97
CA LYS A 256 4.39 5.70 -22.88
C LYS A 256 2.97 5.98 -22.37
N ASN A 257 2.30 7.03 -22.86
CA ASN A 257 0.85 7.23 -22.64
C ASN A 257 0.04 5.99 -23.07
N LEU A 258 0.55 5.24 -24.05
CA LEU A 258 -0.01 3.96 -24.48
C LEU A 258 -0.11 2.91 -23.35
N LEU A 259 0.75 2.88 -22.32
CA LEU A 259 0.81 1.73 -21.40
C LEU A 259 -0.48 1.48 -20.62
N ILE A 260 -1.16 2.53 -20.14
CA ILE A 260 -2.39 2.34 -19.35
C ILE A 260 -3.57 2.00 -20.26
N GLN A 261 -3.67 2.64 -21.44
CA GLN A 261 -4.69 2.28 -22.42
C GLN A 261 -4.46 0.86 -22.97
N GLN A 262 -3.22 0.48 -23.32
CA GLN A 262 -2.86 -0.88 -23.71
C GLN A 262 -3.15 -1.90 -22.62
N LEU A 263 -2.94 -1.57 -21.35
CA LEU A 263 -3.30 -2.44 -20.24
C LEU A 263 -4.82 -2.57 -20.11
N ALA A 264 -5.58 -1.49 -20.33
CA ALA A 264 -7.03 -1.52 -20.39
C ALA A 264 -7.57 -2.31 -21.60
N ASP A 265 -6.96 -2.18 -22.78
CA ASP A 265 -7.35 -2.89 -24.00
C ASP A 265 -7.01 -4.38 -23.91
N ARG A 266 -5.88 -4.73 -23.28
CA ARG A 266 -5.40 -6.11 -23.08
C ARG A 266 -6.19 -6.83 -21.98
N GLU A 267 -6.34 -6.20 -20.82
CA GLU A 267 -6.91 -6.85 -19.65
C GLU A 267 -8.39 -6.55 -19.46
N ASP A 268 -8.97 -5.54 -20.10
CA ASP A 268 -10.40 -5.20 -20.02
C ASP A 268 -10.95 -5.22 -18.58
N PHE A 269 -10.27 -4.47 -17.70
CA PHE A 269 -10.59 -4.44 -16.27
C PHE A 269 -11.73 -3.47 -15.95
N ASP A 270 -12.50 -3.77 -14.92
CA ASP A 270 -13.56 -2.88 -14.42
C ASP A 270 -12.97 -1.76 -13.54
N VAL A 271 -11.96 -2.10 -12.74
CA VAL A 271 -11.35 -1.22 -11.74
C VAL A 271 -9.83 -1.39 -11.71
N LEU A 272 -9.11 -0.27 -11.64
CA LEU A 272 -7.65 -0.19 -11.47
C LEU A 272 -7.30 0.61 -10.23
N CYS A 273 -6.53 0.00 -9.34
CA CYS A 273 -5.93 0.61 -8.16
C CYS A 273 -4.47 1.00 -8.46
N LEU A 274 -4.10 2.25 -8.21
CA LEU A 274 -2.75 2.75 -8.41
C LEU A 274 -2.09 3.16 -7.09
N GLN A 275 -0.84 2.74 -6.90
CA GLN A 275 0.00 3.15 -5.77
C GLN A 275 1.23 3.91 -6.25
N GLU A 276 1.81 4.73 -5.36
CA GLU A 276 2.88 5.68 -5.67
C GLU A 276 2.59 6.55 -6.90
N THR A 277 1.42 7.18 -6.97
CA THR A 277 1.10 8.07 -8.08
C THR A 277 2.07 9.27 -8.17
N LYS A 278 2.61 9.71 -7.01
CA LYS A 278 3.54 10.85 -6.85
C LYS A 278 3.04 12.14 -7.50
N LEU A 279 1.72 12.28 -7.55
CA LEU A 279 1.03 13.48 -8.01
C LEU A 279 0.89 14.51 -6.88
N GLN A 280 0.56 15.73 -7.28
CA GLN A 280 -0.09 16.75 -6.45
C GLN A 280 -1.50 16.96 -7.03
N ASP A 281 -2.43 17.53 -6.26
CA ASP A 281 -3.83 17.68 -6.70
C ASP A 281 -3.96 18.44 -8.04
N LYS A 282 -3.10 19.44 -8.26
CA LYS A 282 -3.01 20.19 -9.53
C LYS A 282 -2.62 19.34 -10.75
N ASP A 283 -1.95 18.21 -10.53
CA ASP A 283 -1.56 17.28 -11.60
C ASP A 283 -2.73 16.34 -11.96
N VAL A 284 -3.67 16.10 -11.04
CA VAL A 284 -4.72 15.06 -11.16
C VAL A 284 -5.68 15.32 -12.31
N GLU A 285 -6.18 16.55 -12.48
CA GLU A 285 -7.18 16.85 -13.52
C GLU A 285 -6.64 16.55 -14.93
N ALA A 286 -5.37 16.90 -15.19
CA ALA A 286 -4.70 16.58 -16.46
C ALA A 286 -4.50 15.06 -16.69
N ILE A 287 -4.53 14.24 -15.63
CA ILE A 287 -4.48 12.78 -15.77
C ILE A 287 -5.88 12.22 -16.09
N LYS A 288 -6.94 12.76 -15.49
CA LYS A 288 -8.33 12.29 -15.72
C LYS A 288 -8.70 12.36 -17.21
N GLU A 289 -8.31 13.42 -17.90
CA GLU A 289 -8.58 13.61 -19.33
C GLU A 289 -7.91 12.54 -20.24
N SER A 290 -6.89 11.83 -19.75
CA SER A 290 -6.13 10.84 -20.53
C SER A 290 -6.72 9.42 -20.52
N LEU A 291 -7.73 9.13 -19.69
CA LEU A 291 -8.23 7.76 -19.44
C LEU A 291 -9.64 7.57 -19.99
N SER A 292 -9.75 7.33 -21.31
CA SER A 292 -11.03 7.08 -21.97
C SER A 292 -11.74 5.84 -21.39
N GLY A 293 -13.05 5.94 -21.17
CA GLY A 293 -13.88 4.84 -20.66
C GLY A 293 -13.87 4.64 -19.14
N TYR A 294 -13.07 5.38 -18.37
CA TYR A 294 -13.00 5.27 -16.91
C TYR A 294 -13.40 6.59 -16.21
N GLU A 295 -14.68 6.93 -16.33
CA GLU A 295 -15.25 8.21 -15.86
C GLU A 295 -15.16 8.41 -14.33
N ASN A 296 -15.15 7.33 -13.55
CA ASN A 296 -15.07 7.40 -12.09
C ASN A 296 -13.60 7.28 -11.66
N SER A 297 -13.00 8.36 -11.15
CA SER A 297 -11.65 8.27 -10.59
C SER A 297 -11.49 9.08 -9.30
N PHE A 298 -10.81 8.47 -8.32
CA PHE A 298 -10.71 8.91 -6.94
C PHE A 298 -9.26 8.92 -6.54
N TRP A 299 -8.75 10.06 -6.09
CA TRP A 299 -7.31 10.31 -5.94
C TRP A 299 -7.04 10.89 -4.55
N THR A 300 -5.95 10.46 -3.93
CA THR A 300 -5.39 11.12 -2.74
C THR A 300 -3.88 11.30 -2.91
N CYS A 301 -3.39 12.51 -2.63
CA CYS A 301 -1.99 12.89 -2.76
C CYS A 301 -1.37 13.09 -1.36
N SER A 302 -0.04 12.95 -1.23
CA SER A 302 0.61 13.33 0.03
C SER A 302 0.68 14.85 0.17
N VAL A 303 0.14 15.35 1.28
CA VAL A 303 0.31 16.73 1.75
C VAL A 303 1.53 16.89 2.67
N ALA A 304 1.94 15.81 3.35
CA ALA A 304 3.15 15.78 4.18
C ALA A 304 4.45 15.93 3.36
N LYS A 305 4.47 15.42 2.11
CA LYS A 305 5.62 15.54 1.22
C LYS A 305 5.18 15.57 -0.24
N LEU A 306 5.48 16.67 -0.93
CA LEU A 306 5.16 16.84 -2.35
C LEU A 306 5.87 15.80 -3.23
N GLY A 307 5.14 15.21 -4.18
CA GLY A 307 5.71 14.23 -5.11
C GLY A 307 6.09 12.88 -4.47
N TYR A 308 5.46 12.53 -3.35
CA TYR A 308 5.68 11.30 -2.60
C TYR A 308 4.35 10.56 -2.42
N SER A 309 4.42 9.22 -2.32
CA SER A 309 3.23 8.38 -2.04
C SER A 309 2.11 8.66 -3.05
N GLY A 310 0.86 8.69 -2.60
CA GLY A 310 -0.33 8.93 -3.41
C GLY A 310 -0.94 7.63 -3.92
N THR A 311 -2.27 7.50 -3.76
CA THR A 311 -3.05 6.35 -4.23
C THR A 311 -4.27 6.81 -5.02
N ALA A 312 -4.73 5.95 -5.93
CA ALA A 312 -5.94 6.22 -6.71
C ALA A 312 -6.74 4.95 -7.03
N ILE A 313 -8.03 5.12 -7.23
CA ILE A 313 -8.93 4.10 -7.79
C ILE A 313 -9.61 4.70 -9.03
N ILE A 314 -9.53 3.98 -10.14
CA ILE A 314 -10.07 4.33 -11.45
C ILE A 314 -11.05 3.22 -11.85
N SER A 315 -12.28 3.54 -12.23
CA SER A 315 -13.38 2.57 -12.31
C SER A 315 -14.40 2.88 -13.41
N ARG A 316 -14.81 1.84 -14.15
CA ARG A 316 -16.01 1.88 -15.00
C ARG A 316 -17.29 1.83 -14.17
N ILE A 317 -17.25 1.09 -13.06
CA ILE A 317 -18.36 0.92 -12.14
C ILE A 317 -18.45 2.17 -11.24
N LYS A 318 -19.61 2.81 -11.19
CA LYS A 318 -19.87 3.92 -10.26
C LYS A 318 -20.01 3.39 -8.82
N PRO A 319 -19.20 3.85 -7.85
CA PRO A 319 -19.33 3.44 -6.46
C PRO A 319 -20.52 4.12 -5.76
N LEU A 320 -20.96 3.52 -4.66
CA LEU A 320 -21.98 4.03 -3.75
C LEU A 320 -21.43 5.11 -2.81
N SER A 321 -20.19 4.91 -2.32
CA SER A 321 -19.50 5.86 -1.45
C SER A 321 -17.98 5.80 -1.64
N VAL A 322 -17.28 6.87 -1.27
CA VAL A 322 -15.81 6.99 -1.36
C VAL A 322 -15.28 7.63 -0.08
N ARG A 323 -14.17 7.11 0.45
CA ARG A 323 -13.48 7.62 1.65
C ARG A 323 -11.98 7.67 1.39
N TYR A 324 -11.31 8.64 1.99
CA TYR A 324 -9.87 8.85 1.88
C TYR A 324 -9.24 8.73 3.26
N GLY A 325 -8.14 7.98 3.37
CA GLY A 325 -7.50 7.72 4.65
C GLY A 325 -8.27 6.77 5.58
N LEU A 326 -7.72 6.60 6.78
CA LEU A 326 -8.26 5.78 7.88
C LEU A 326 -9.17 6.58 8.83
N GLY A 327 -9.27 7.91 8.66
CA GLY A 327 -9.91 8.81 9.63
C GLY A 327 -9.01 9.15 10.82
N ILE A 328 -7.70 8.92 10.68
CA ILE A 328 -6.68 9.13 11.73
C ILE A 328 -5.71 10.19 11.17
N PRO A 329 -5.74 11.45 11.68
CA PRO A 329 -5.00 12.56 11.06
C PRO A 329 -3.49 12.31 10.89
N ASP A 330 -2.88 11.56 11.81
CA ASP A 330 -1.45 11.26 11.81
C ASP A 330 -1.07 10.24 10.69
N HIS A 331 -2.05 9.47 10.18
CA HIS A 331 -1.88 8.52 9.06
C HIS A 331 -2.26 9.11 7.70
N ASP A 332 -3.20 10.06 7.69
CA ASP A 332 -3.91 10.46 6.47
C ASP A 332 -3.20 11.56 5.65
N THR A 333 -2.10 12.13 6.16
CA THR A 333 -1.30 13.17 5.46
C THR A 333 -0.40 12.63 4.35
N GLU A 334 -0.23 11.31 4.26
CA GLU A 334 0.62 10.66 3.26
C GLU A 334 -0.15 10.16 2.02
N GLY A 335 -1.47 10.32 1.94
CA GLY A 335 -2.26 9.92 0.76
C GLY A 335 -2.09 8.43 0.42
N ARG A 336 -2.34 7.56 1.41
CA ARG A 336 -1.99 6.13 1.37
C ARG A 336 -3.17 5.18 1.20
N LEU A 337 -4.40 5.66 1.27
CA LEU A 337 -5.59 4.82 1.25
C LEU A 337 -6.75 5.52 0.55
N VAL A 338 -7.33 4.85 -0.45
CA VAL A 338 -8.65 5.16 -0.99
C VAL A 338 -9.55 3.95 -0.73
N THR A 339 -10.72 4.18 -0.14
CA THR A 339 -11.76 3.17 0.05
C THR A 339 -12.94 3.54 -0.85
N VAL A 340 -13.38 2.64 -1.72
CA VAL A 340 -14.63 2.77 -2.48
C VAL A 340 -15.60 1.66 -2.07
N GLU A 341 -16.89 1.99 -2.05
CA GLU A 341 -17.96 1.05 -1.75
C GLU A 341 -18.72 0.69 -3.02
N PHE A 342 -18.82 -0.61 -3.32
CA PHE A 342 -19.71 -1.15 -4.35
C PHE A 342 -20.89 -1.87 -3.69
N ASP A 343 -21.83 -2.38 -4.50
CA ASP A 343 -23.01 -3.11 -4.01
C ASP A 343 -22.63 -4.30 -3.12
N TYR A 344 -21.63 -5.09 -3.55
CA TYR A 344 -21.28 -6.38 -2.96
C TYR A 344 -20.07 -6.35 -2.02
N PHE A 345 -19.20 -5.33 -2.10
CA PHE A 345 -17.95 -5.27 -1.31
C PHE A 345 -17.39 -3.84 -1.19
N TYR A 346 -16.50 -3.62 -0.23
CA TYR A 346 -15.59 -2.48 -0.19
C TYR A 346 -14.27 -2.82 -0.87
N LEU A 347 -13.75 -1.93 -1.71
CA LEU A 347 -12.40 -2.01 -2.27
C LEU A 347 -11.50 -0.95 -1.66
N LEU A 348 -10.37 -1.37 -1.11
CA LEU A 348 -9.36 -0.51 -0.50
C LEU A 348 -8.09 -0.57 -1.37
N CYS A 349 -7.66 0.58 -1.91
CA CYS A 349 -6.37 0.74 -2.55
C CYS A 349 -5.37 1.28 -1.53
N GLY A 350 -4.55 0.41 -0.97
CA GLY A 350 -3.54 0.73 0.04
C GLY A 350 -2.13 0.84 -0.53
N TYR A 351 -1.39 1.87 -0.12
CA TYR A 351 0.07 1.94 -0.24
C TYR A 351 0.64 2.00 1.17
N VAL A 352 1.05 0.86 1.70
CA VAL A 352 1.44 0.71 3.11
C VAL A 352 2.83 1.32 3.35
N PRO A 353 3.09 1.98 4.50
CA PRO A 353 4.40 2.54 4.81
C PRO A 353 5.52 1.50 4.77
N ASN A 354 6.51 1.71 3.89
CA ASN A 354 7.79 1.02 3.96
C ASN A 354 8.55 1.42 5.24
N SER A 355 9.15 0.46 5.94
CA SER A 355 9.92 0.70 7.18
C SER A 355 11.18 1.57 6.98
N GLY A 356 11.64 1.73 5.74
CA GLY A 356 12.70 2.63 5.33
C GLY A 356 14.12 2.12 5.62
N ASP A 357 15.11 2.77 5.02
CA ASP A 357 16.53 2.50 5.30
C ASP A 357 16.82 2.67 6.80
N GLY A 358 17.54 1.69 7.38
CA GLY A 358 17.79 1.64 8.82
C GLY A 358 16.56 1.30 9.67
N LEU A 359 15.47 0.82 9.06
CA LEU A 359 14.20 0.43 9.72
C LEU A 359 13.56 1.58 10.53
N ARG A 360 13.86 2.83 10.16
CA ARG A 360 13.45 4.07 10.86
C ARG A 360 11.95 4.27 11.07
N ARG A 361 11.09 3.60 10.28
CA ARG A 361 9.62 3.61 10.42
C ARG A 361 9.04 2.29 10.92
N LEU A 362 9.87 1.28 11.22
CA LEU A 362 9.39 -0.07 11.58
C LEU A 362 8.42 -0.05 12.76
N THR A 363 8.75 0.67 13.84
CA THR A 363 7.85 0.81 15.01
C THR A 363 6.49 1.37 14.59
N TYR A 364 6.45 2.53 13.92
CA TYR A 364 5.22 3.14 13.41
C TYR A 364 4.42 2.17 12.51
N ARG A 365 5.11 1.43 11.64
CA ARG A 365 4.50 0.44 10.74
C ARG A 365 3.75 -0.65 11.53
N ILE A 366 4.42 -1.30 12.49
CA ILE A 366 3.88 -2.48 13.18
C ILE A 366 3.01 -2.15 14.41
N THR A 367 3.25 -1.04 15.11
CA THR A 367 2.50 -0.67 16.32
C THR A 367 1.34 0.28 16.07
N GLU A 368 1.33 1.02 14.95
CA GLU A 368 0.31 2.03 14.66
C GLU A 368 -0.41 1.76 13.34
N TRP A 369 0.32 1.69 12.21
CA TRP A 369 -0.31 1.60 10.89
C TRP A 369 -1.04 0.27 10.65
N ASP A 370 -0.34 -0.88 10.74
CA ASP A 370 -0.93 -2.19 10.44
C ASP A 370 -2.13 -2.53 11.36
N PRO A 371 -2.06 -2.29 12.69
CA PRO A 371 -3.23 -2.42 13.56
C PRO A 371 -4.39 -1.53 13.15
N SER A 372 -4.13 -0.27 12.77
CA SER A 372 -5.17 0.68 12.35
C SER A 372 -5.86 0.21 11.07
N LEU A 373 -5.10 -0.19 10.04
CA LEU A 373 -5.64 -0.68 8.77
C LEU A 373 -6.45 -1.98 8.97
N GLY A 374 -5.91 -2.95 9.69
CA GLY A 374 -6.61 -4.21 9.96
C GLY A 374 -7.90 -4.00 10.76
N ASN A 375 -7.91 -3.07 11.73
CA ASN A 375 -9.11 -2.75 12.50
C ASN A 375 -10.16 -2.02 11.65
N TYR A 376 -9.73 -1.08 10.80
CA TYR A 376 -10.60 -0.39 9.84
C TYR A 376 -11.28 -1.37 8.86
N MET A 377 -10.53 -2.34 8.33
CA MET A 377 -11.08 -3.42 7.49
C MET A 377 -12.13 -4.25 8.24
N LYS A 378 -11.89 -4.61 9.52
CA LYS A 378 -12.88 -5.35 10.32
C LYS A 378 -14.12 -4.53 10.68
N GLU A 379 -14.01 -3.20 10.76
CA GLU A 379 -15.18 -2.32 10.91
C GLU A 379 -16.05 -2.31 9.65
N LEU A 380 -15.43 -2.19 8.47
CA LEU A 380 -16.12 -2.27 7.18
C LEU A 380 -16.75 -3.65 6.94
N GLU A 381 -16.08 -4.72 7.37
CA GLU A 381 -16.57 -6.10 7.20
C GLU A 381 -17.92 -6.35 7.88
N LYS A 382 -18.29 -5.58 8.90
CA LYS A 382 -19.61 -5.67 9.56
C LYS A 382 -20.78 -5.42 8.60
N SER A 383 -20.60 -4.61 7.56
CA SER A 383 -21.65 -4.34 6.56
C SER A 383 -21.44 -5.10 5.26
N LYS A 384 -20.23 -5.11 4.68
CA LYS A 384 -19.94 -5.78 3.40
C LYS A 384 -18.55 -6.44 3.39
N PRO A 385 -18.33 -7.51 2.61
CA PRO A 385 -17.00 -8.05 2.36
C PRO A 385 -15.98 -6.97 1.99
N VAL A 386 -14.71 -7.19 2.35
CA VAL A 386 -13.61 -6.27 2.07
C VAL A 386 -12.62 -6.92 1.11
N VAL A 387 -12.16 -6.14 0.14
CA VAL A 387 -11.04 -6.44 -0.74
C VAL A 387 -9.99 -5.34 -0.51
N LEU A 388 -8.87 -5.67 0.11
CA LEU A 388 -7.69 -4.80 0.17
C LEU A 388 -6.75 -5.17 -0.97
N THR A 389 -6.28 -4.17 -1.72
CA THR A 389 -5.26 -4.35 -2.74
C THR A 389 -4.22 -3.24 -2.76
N GLY A 390 -3.04 -3.59 -3.27
CA GLY A 390 -1.90 -2.68 -3.46
C GLY A 390 -0.62 -3.20 -2.84
N ASP A 391 0.40 -2.35 -2.86
CA ASP A 391 1.70 -2.60 -2.25
C ASP A 391 1.59 -2.51 -0.71
N LEU A 392 1.66 -3.69 -0.08
CA LEU A 392 1.62 -3.87 1.37
C LEU A 392 3.02 -3.81 2.01
N ASN A 393 4.08 -3.57 1.23
CA ASN A 393 5.46 -3.41 1.69
C ASN A 393 5.88 -4.51 2.70
N CYS A 394 5.57 -5.77 2.38
CA CYS A 394 5.95 -6.96 3.15
C CYS A 394 5.89 -8.18 2.22
N ALA A 395 6.99 -8.95 2.12
CA ALA A 395 6.99 -10.30 1.57
C ALA A 395 6.68 -11.25 2.74
N HIS A 396 5.48 -11.83 2.77
CA HIS A 396 4.99 -12.50 3.97
C HIS A 396 5.82 -13.74 4.33
N GLU A 397 6.12 -14.59 3.34
CA GLU A 397 6.84 -15.84 3.54
C GLU A 397 8.18 -15.93 2.83
N GLU A 398 9.02 -16.91 3.21
CA GLU A 398 10.32 -17.13 2.55
C GLU A 398 10.20 -17.41 1.03
N ILE A 399 9.04 -17.89 0.58
CA ILE A 399 8.71 -18.12 -0.83
C ILE A 399 8.46 -16.80 -1.60
N ASP A 400 8.12 -15.73 -0.89
CA ASP A 400 7.75 -14.43 -1.44
C ASP A 400 8.98 -13.54 -1.74
N ILE A 401 10.20 -14.03 -1.55
CA ILE A 401 11.44 -13.25 -1.73
C ILE A 401 12.59 -14.13 -2.25
N TYR A 402 13.34 -13.64 -3.25
CA TYR A 402 14.47 -14.36 -3.86
C TYR A 402 15.57 -14.81 -2.89
N ASN A 403 15.84 -14.06 -1.81
CA ASN A 403 16.94 -14.36 -0.88
C ASN A 403 16.51 -14.05 0.56
N PRO A 404 15.70 -14.92 1.20
CA PRO A 404 15.14 -14.66 2.53
C PRO A 404 16.25 -14.54 3.59
N ALA A 405 17.20 -15.47 3.60
CA ALA A 405 18.30 -15.49 4.56
C ALA A 405 19.18 -14.22 4.53
N GLY A 406 19.31 -13.57 3.36
CA GLY A 406 20.07 -12.34 3.22
C GLY A 406 19.28 -11.05 3.47
N ASN A 407 17.97 -11.13 3.71
CA ASN A 407 17.08 -9.96 3.79
C ASN A 407 16.29 -9.86 5.11
N LYS A 408 16.53 -10.72 6.10
CA LYS A 408 15.84 -10.68 7.42
C LYS A 408 15.93 -9.36 8.21
N ARG A 409 16.72 -8.39 7.75
CA ARG A 409 16.88 -7.04 8.31
C ARG A 409 16.63 -5.93 7.29
N SER A 410 16.10 -6.28 6.13
CA SER A 410 15.68 -5.36 5.08
C SER A 410 14.21 -4.99 5.31
N ALA A 411 13.85 -3.72 5.09
CA ALA A 411 12.45 -3.32 5.08
C ALA A 411 11.67 -4.10 4.00
N GLY A 412 10.48 -4.56 4.34
CA GLY A 412 9.67 -5.51 3.58
C GLY A 412 9.95 -6.99 3.87
N PHE A 413 10.89 -7.35 4.76
CA PHE A 413 11.14 -8.74 5.16
C PHE A 413 11.75 -8.88 6.57
N THR A 414 11.51 -7.94 7.49
CA THR A 414 11.86 -8.18 8.90
C THR A 414 10.88 -9.17 9.53
N ASP A 415 11.32 -9.88 10.57
CA ASP A 415 10.44 -10.83 11.27
C ASP A 415 9.25 -10.09 11.93
N GLU A 416 9.42 -8.83 12.34
CA GLU A 416 8.34 -7.99 12.88
C GLU A 416 7.33 -7.54 11.82
N GLU A 417 7.76 -7.20 10.60
CA GLU A 417 6.83 -6.86 9.50
C GLU A 417 5.98 -8.08 9.09
N ARG A 418 6.61 -9.26 9.04
CA ARG A 418 5.94 -10.52 8.73
C ARG A 418 4.96 -10.92 9.84
N GLN A 419 5.38 -10.86 11.10
CA GLN A 419 4.50 -11.11 12.24
C GLN A 419 3.35 -10.09 12.32
N SER A 420 3.60 -8.82 11.99
CA SER A 420 2.56 -7.79 11.90
C SER A 420 1.55 -8.11 10.81
N PHE A 421 1.99 -8.54 9.63
CA PHE A 421 1.12 -8.95 8.52
C PHE A 421 0.22 -10.12 8.92
N GLU A 422 0.82 -11.18 9.47
CA GLU A 422 0.15 -12.36 10.01
C GLU A 422 -0.89 -11.98 11.08
N THR A 423 -0.53 -11.11 12.03
CA THR A 423 -1.41 -10.70 13.14
C THR A 423 -2.53 -9.75 12.72
N ASN A 424 -2.23 -8.77 11.85
CA ASN A 424 -3.14 -7.67 11.54
C ASN A 424 -4.01 -7.90 10.31
N PHE A 425 -3.68 -8.88 9.46
CA PHE A 425 -4.48 -9.24 8.29
C PHE A 425 -4.94 -10.71 8.33
N LEU A 426 -4.01 -11.67 8.30
CA LEU A 426 -4.38 -13.08 8.11
C LEU A 426 -5.15 -13.66 9.31
N ASN A 427 -4.63 -13.50 10.54
CA ASN A 427 -5.34 -13.89 11.77
C ASN A 427 -6.63 -13.09 12.05
N LYS A 428 -6.90 -12.01 11.31
CA LYS A 428 -8.20 -11.31 11.36
C LYS A 428 -9.23 -11.90 10.39
N GLY A 429 -8.91 -12.95 9.63
CA GLY A 429 -9.82 -13.60 8.67
C GLY A 429 -9.76 -13.02 7.26
N PHE A 430 -8.66 -12.36 6.90
CA PHE A 430 -8.40 -11.95 5.51
C PHE A 430 -7.50 -12.98 4.82
N VAL A 431 -7.83 -13.32 3.59
CA VAL A 431 -7.20 -14.39 2.81
C VAL A 431 -6.32 -13.80 1.71
N ASP A 432 -5.04 -14.16 1.69
CA ASP A 432 -4.15 -13.94 0.54
C ASP A 432 -4.60 -14.80 -0.64
N THR A 433 -5.24 -14.18 -1.63
CA THR A 433 -5.86 -14.89 -2.74
C THR A 433 -4.85 -15.57 -3.65
N PHE A 434 -3.68 -14.96 -3.86
CA PHE A 434 -2.62 -15.55 -4.66
C PHE A 434 -2.06 -16.77 -3.94
N ARG A 435 -1.75 -16.67 -2.64
CA ARG A 435 -1.20 -17.80 -1.88
C ARG A 435 -2.22 -18.93 -1.68
N LYS A 436 -3.53 -18.63 -1.61
CA LYS A 436 -4.60 -19.65 -1.58
C LYS A 436 -4.69 -20.45 -2.88
N GLN A 437 -4.60 -19.80 -4.04
CA GLN A 437 -4.65 -20.49 -5.34
C GLN A 437 -3.31 -21.14 -5.72
N HIS A 438 -2.19 -20.55 -5.30
CA HIS A 438 -0.84 -20.91 -5.75
C HIS A 438 0.11 -21.23 -4.58
N PRO A 439 -0.22 -22.16 -3.66
CA PRO A 439 0.47 -22.33 -2.37
C PRO A 439 1.97 -22.58 -2.49
N GLY A 440 2.40 -23.47 -3.40
CA GLY A 440 3.80 -23.80 -3.67
C GLY A 440 4.50 -22.94 -4.73
N VAL A 441 3.89 -21.83 -5.17
CA VAL A 441 4.41 -21.06 -6.32
C VAL A 441 5.23 -19.84 -5.89
N VAL A 442 6.42 -19.73 -6.46
CA VAL A 442 7.31 -18.57 -6.41
C VAL A 442 6.90 -17.59 -7.50
N GLY A 443 6.18 -16.54 -7.11
CA GLY A 443 5.83 -15.41 -7.97
C GLY A 443 6.20 -14.11 -7.26
N TYR A 444 6.80 -13.18 -7.99
CA TYR A 444 7.21 -11.87 -7.47
C TYR A 444 6.44 -10.77 -8.19
N THR A 445 6.26 -9.64 -7.52
CA THR A 445 5.59 -8.44 -8.05
C THR A 445 6.52 -7.24 -8.10
N TYR A 446 7.64 -7.26 -7.37
CA TYR A 446 8.65 -6.20 -7.28
C TYR A 446 10.04 -6.71 -7.66
N TRP A 447 10.79 -5.91 -8.45
CA TRP A 447 12.21 -6.12 -8.72
C TRP A 447 12.96 -4.80 -8.74
N GLY A 448 13.72 -4.51 -7.68
CA GLY A 448 14.53 -3.29 -7.62
C GLY A 448 15.45 -3.10 -8.82
N TYR A 449 15.47 -1.88 -9.37
CA TYR A 449 16.28 -1.51 -10.54
C TYR A 449 17.78 -1.78 -10.36
N ARG A 450 18.29 -1.69 -9.12
CA ARG A 450 19.70 -1.94 -8.79
C ARG A 450 20.09 -3.38 -9.14
N HIS A 451 21.09 -3.54 -10.00
CA HIS A 451 21.58 -4.83 -10.53
C HIS A 451 20.58 -5.58 -11.44
N GLY A 452 19.53 -4.92 -11.94
CA GLY A 452 18.62 -5.49 -12.93
C GLY A 452 17.83 -6.70 -12.42
N GLY A 453 17.19 -6.57 -11.26
CA GLY A 453 16.46 -7.66 -10.61
C GLY A 453 15.48 -8.39 -11.53
N ARG A 454 14.71 -7.64 -12.35
CA ARG A 454 13.69 -8.17 -13.26
C ARG A 454 14.27 -9.14 -14.30
N LYS A 455 15.39 -8.77 -14.92
CA LYS A 455 16.11 -9.59 -15.92
C LYS A 455 16.69 -10.89 -15.37
N THR A 456 16.81 -11.02 -14.05
CA THR A 456 17.36 -12.22 -13.39
C THR A 456 16.38 -12.86 -12.41
N ASN A 457 15.11 -12.45 -12.46
CA ASN A 457 14.02 -12.85 -11.57
C ASN A 457 14.35 -12.76 -10.06
N LYS A 458 15.16 -11.79 -9.66
CA LYS A 458 15.56 -11.57 -8.25
C LYS A 458 14.57 -10.61 -7.60
N GLY A 459 13.35 -11.10 -7.40
CA GLY A 459 12.20 -10.30 -6.97
C GLY A 459 11.71 -10.57 -5.56
N TRP A 460 10.64 -9.86 -5.21
CA TRP A 460 9.87 -9.92 -3.97
C TRP A 460 8.37 -9.85 -4.34
N ARG A 461 7.48 -10.47 -3.57
CA ARG A 461 6.02 -10.26 -3.66
C ARG A 461 5.61 -9.28 -2.58
N LEU A 462 5.31 -8.05 -2.99
CA LEU A 462 4.92 -6.94 -2.11
C LEU A 462 3.49 -6.48 -2.35
N ASP A 463 2.91 -6.83 -3.50
CA ASP A 463 1.58 -6.44 -3.94
C ASP A 463 0.60 -7.61 -3.73
N TYR A 464 -0.55 -7.32 -3.13
CA TYR A 464 -1.52 -8.35 -2.72
C TYR A 464 -2.95 -8.02 -3.15
N PHE A 465 -3.78 -9.06 -3.24
CA PHE A 465 -5.21 -8.99 -2.98
C PHE A 465 -5.49 -9.79 -1.71
N LEU A 466 -5.92 -9.11 -0.65
CA LEU A 466 -6.41 -9.73 0.58
C LEU A 466 -7.92 -9.56 0.63
N VAL A 467 -8.67 -10.66 0.80
CA VAL A 467 -10.14 -10.63 0.77
C VAL A 467 -10.75 -11.18 2.04
N SER A 468 -11.92 -10.70 2.45
CA SER A 468 -12.74 -11.33 3.48
C SER A 468 -12.92 -12.82 3.19
N GLU A 469 -12.70 -13.69 4.17
CA GLU A 469 -12.82 -15.15 4.02
C GLU A 469 -14.13 -15.59 3.34
N ARG A 470 -15.26 -14.96 3.68
CA ARG A 470 -16.59 -15.23 3.10
C ARG A 470 -16.74 -14.98 1.59
N ILE A 471 -15.77 -14.35 0.92
CA ILE A 471 -15.72 -14.21 -0.55
C ILE A 471 -14.47 -14.87 -1.16
N ALA A 472 -13.65 -15.55 -0.36
CA ALA A 472 -12.40 -16.14 -0.82
C ALA A 472 -12.60 -17.36 -1.74
N ASP A 473 -13.79 -17.94 -1.80
CA ASP A 473 -14.17 -19.00 -2.76
C ASP A 473 -14.82 -18.43 -4.04
N ASN A 474 -15.25 -17.16 -4.03
CA ASN A 474 -15.74 -16.46 -5.22
C ASN A 474 -14.59 -15.99 -6.13
N VAL A 475 -13.35 -16.02 -5.65
CA VAL A 475 -12.16 -15.66 -6.44
C VAL A 475 -11.92 -16.71 -7.51
N HIS A 476 -12.15 -16.33 -8.76
CA HIS A 476 -11.90 -17.17 -9.93
C HIS A 476 -10.41 -17.23 -10.26
N ASP A 477 -9.75 -16.07 -10.32
CA ASP A 477 -8.35 -15.94 -10.74
C ASP A 477 -7.67 -14.86 -9.88
N SER A 478 -6.48 -15.15 -9.34
CA SER A 478 -5.59 -14.21 -8.69
C SER A 478 -4.19 -14.40 -9.27
N TYR A 479 -3.72 -13.38 -9.98
CA TYR A 479 -2.63 -13.53 -10.95
C TYR A 479 -1.71 -12.31 -10.99
N ILE A 480 -0.49 -12.53 -11.45
CA ILE A 480 0.55 -11.51 -11.65
C ILE A 480 0.78 -11.33 -13.15
N LEU A 481 1.07 -10.09 -13.60
CA LEU A 481 1.44 -9.73 -14.97
C LEU A 481 2.92 -9.32 -15.07
N PRO A 482 3.87 -10.25 -14.86
CA PRO A 482 5.31 -9.96 -14.74
C PRO A 482 5.94 -9.41 -16.03
N ASP A 483 5.25 -9.53 -17.16
CA ASP A 483 5.65 -9.02 -18.48
C ASP A 483 5.32 -7.53 -18.70
N VAL A 484 4.42 -6.95 -17.91
CA VAL A 484 4.04 -5.53 -18.03
C VAL A 484 5.06 -4.64 -17.32
N ASP A 485 5.87 -3.94 -18.11
CA ASP A 485 6.96 -3.07 -17.64
C ASP A 485 6.55 -1.58 -17.57
N GLY A 486 7.42 -0.75 -16.97
CA GLY A 486 7.21 0.70 -16.77
C GLY A 486 7.29 1.15 -15.30
N SER A 487 7.33 0.18 -14.39
CA SER A 487 7.60 0.34 -12.95
C SER A 487 8.53 -0.80 -12.50
N ASP A 488 9.18 -0.66 -11.35
CA ASP A 488 9.86 -1.77 -10.66
C ASP A 488 8.87 -2.76 -10.05
N HIS A 489 7.58 -2.42 -10.00
CA HIS A 489 6.49 -3.37 -9.78
C HIS A 489 5.81 -3.79 -11.09
N SER A 490 5.27 -5.01 -11.12
CA SER A 490 4.30 -5.48 -12.12
C SER A 490 2.87 -5.35 -11.61
N PRO A 491 1.86 -5.15 -12.47
CA PRO A 491 0.46 -5.24 -12.07
C PRO A 491 0.11 -6.64 -11.55
N ILE A 492 -0.85 -6.68 -10.63
CA ILE A 492 -1.57 -7.88 -10.20
C ILE A 492 -3.05 -7.75 -10.53
N GLY A 493 -3.75 -8.87 -10.66
CA GLY A 493 -5.18 -8.89 -10.95
C GLY A 493 -5.96 -9.92 -10.14
N LEU A 494 -7.26 -9.62 -9.97
CA LEU A 494 -8.24 -10.46 -9.32
C LEU A 494 -9.51 -10.51 -10.17
N ILE A 495 -10.04 -11.71 -10.43
CA ILE A 495 -11.37 -11.92 -11.00
C ILE A 495 -12.26 -12.49 -9.90
N LEU A 496 -13.28 -11.74 -9.49
CA LEU A 496 -14.20 -12.10 -8.42
C LEU A 496 -15.61 -12.32 -8.99
N LYS A 497 -16.21 -13.48 -8.73
CA LYS A 497 -17.61 -13.79 -9.06
C LYS A 497 -18.55 -13.05 -8.09
N LEU A 498 -19.57 -12.39 -8.63
CA LEU A 498 -20.52 -11.53 -7.88
C LEU A 498 -21.85 -12.23 -7.57
#